data_AF-A0A962CR63-F1
#
_entry.id   AF-A0A962CR63-F1
#
_cell.length_a   1.000
_cell.length_b   1.000
_cell.length_c   1.000
_cell.angle_alpha   90.00
_cell.angle_beta   90.00
_cell.angle_gamma   90.00
#
_symmetry.space_group_name_H-M   'P 1'
#
loop_
_entity.id
_entity.type
_entity.pdbx_description
1 polymer ?
#
loop_
_entity_poly.entity_id
_entity_poly.type
_entity_poly.pdbx_seq_one_letter_code
_entity_poly.pdbx_strand_id
1 'polypeptide(L)'
;MRNTNPIIYNVNPRKIGPIREWSGANRADGISPLIKRAQRLGYNAIWFNPLTAPTRISFRDDHQQTHSRSLYAIRNHFRFSAELSAHPNPAAPSYIRSFLDRIHIKHFNQKMAEQGMRSISDKVFNHVARDNPIVVEEDQEIQNILSYCMQQEDLHTVNYLVIDENGQEQEQENFPIEDYKTKKIIGLSFGKEGEELKRFRFKFCRNHNFEALNYHGMPEYDTVQINYASPASYDFFVKGYTNDTTGETKPGYWKQVIDNDIDLGFTGLRFDIAYKIPTPWLSELIQYAHDRQPEIMTIAETLAGVDDIGAKELIPKLAEAKIIVDGVERPAIDHAMLSTYWAGPLDGWLIDEGKLMAGISRYGGAGSPDNHDTQGTVAQNIAKMLEHYAPEDKERAIADICVRDYALAALVGNAHYAQMGYEVCADQAGVFEEDTNPKQWRALLAEREAPDHPLNISERLLEINKFKTSLNADNAIFQLESTAPLSEGSNLVKMVISLTDQETKQHMGTLDLFINNKPEWGPAELPNENTALTLMDETNSVLKTDFKRRTAPDEKTFIRSWQAIYNPDPDYIPKPRPDKIRYVVEQEQTPSMEAVFQVA
;
A
#
# COMPACT_ATOMS: atom_id res chain seq x y z
N MET A 1 21.67 -3.24 -10.80
CA MET A 1 20.34 -3.43 -10.17
C MET A 1 19.55 -2.15 -9.98
N ARG A 2 20.11 -0.97 -10.28
CA ARG A 2 19.47 0.32 -9.94
C ARG A 2 18.07 0.50 -10.54
N ASN A 3 17.72 -0.15 -11.65
CA ASN A 3 16.54 0.21 -12.43
C ASN A 3 15.50 -0.90 -12.62
N THR A 4 15.64 -2.10 -12.02
CA THR A 4 14.62 -3.13 -12.23
C THR A 4 13.33 -2.77 -11.50
N ASN A 5 12.22 -2.69 -12.22
CA ASN A 5 10.91 -2.48 -11.62
C ASN A 5 10.63 -3.59 -10.58
N PRO A 6 10.13 -3.24 -9.38
CA PRO A 6 9.98 -4.22 -8.32
C PRO A 6 8.75 -5.10 -8.57
N ILE A 7 8.98 -6.42 -8.56
CA ILE A 7 7.98 -7.48 -8.47
C ILE A 7 8.01 -7.94 -7.01
N ILE A 8 7.01 -7.50 -6.24
CA ILE A 8 7.06 -7.47 -4.78
C ILE A 8 6.24 -8.61 -4.16
N TYR A 9 6.87 -9.39 -3.31
CA TYR A 9 6.19 -10.33 -2.43
C TYR A 9 5.86 -9.63 -1.12
N ASN A 10 4.58 -9.31 -0.89
CA ASN A 10 4.13 -8.63 0.32
C ASN A 10 3.88 -9.64 1.46
N VAL A 11 4.57 -9.48 2.58
CA VAL A 11 4.62 -10.43 3.68
C VAL A 11 4.02 -9.81 4.93
N ASN A 12 2.88 -10.35 5.36
CA ASN A 12 2.41 -10.17 6.73
C ASN A 12 3.33 -10.97 7.67
N PRO A 13 4.05 -10.31 8.59
CA PRO A 13 5.00 -10.98 9.46
C PRO A 13 4.36 -11.95 10.48
N ARG A 14 3.10 -11.73 10.89
CA ARG A 14 2.37 -12.66 11.77
C ARG A 14 2.05 -13.97 11.08
N LYS A 15 1.81 -13.92 9.77
CA LYS A 15 1.52 -15.10 8.95
C LYS A 15 2.75 -16.01 8.80
N ILE A 16 3.95 -15.44 8.66
CA ILE A 16 5.19 -16.25 8.55
C ILE A 16 5.80 -16.64 9.91
N GLY A 17 5.57 -15.83 10.94
CA GLY A 17 6.02 -16.09 12.30
C GLY A 17 7.35 -15.42 12.68
N PRO A 18 8.02 -15.87 13.75
CA PRO A 18 9.20 -15.23 14.31
C PRO A 18 10.35 -15.07 13.30
N ILE A 19 11.06 -13.94 13.35
CA ILE A 19 12.17 -13.58 12.47
C ILE A 19 13.22 -14.70 12.36
N ARG A 20 13.49 -15.41 13.46
CA ARG A 20 14.45 -16.53 13.48
C ARG A 20 14.12 -17.68 12.54
N GLU A 21 12.86 -17.84 12.17
CA GLU A 21 12.40 -18.97 11.34
C GLU A 21 12.60 -18.71 9.85
N TRP A 22 12.60 -17.45 9.44
CA TRP A 22 12.65 -17.08 8.03
C TRP A 22 13.84 -16.19 7.65
N SER A 23 14.55 -15.55 8.58
CA SER A 23 15.72 -14.71 8.26
C SER A 23 16.90 -15.49 7.67
N GLY A 24 17.02 -16.78 7.98
CA GLY A 24 18.14 -17.63 7.55
C GLY A 24 19.37 -17.57 8.46
N ALA A 25 19.45 -16.64 9.43
CA ALA A 25 20.62 -16.48 10.28
C ALA A 25 20.93 -17.69 11.18
N ASN A 26 19.92 -18.50 11.51
CA ASN A 26 20.09 -19.74 12.30
C ASN A 26 20.36 -20.98 11.44
N ARG A 27 20.39 -20.85 10.11
CA ARG A 27 20.59 -21.98 9.21
C ARG A 27 22.07 -22.13 8.88
N ALA A 28 22.52 -23.37 8.74
CA ALA A 28 23.91 -23.66 8.36
C ALA A 28 24.29 -23.11 6.97
N ASP A 29 23.34 -23.05 6.04
CA ASP A 29 23.54 -22.44 4.72
C ASP A 29 23.44 -20.91 4.75
N GLY A 30 22.93 -20.33 5.84
CA GLY A 30 22.65 -18.90 5.96
C GLY A 30 21.56 -18.39 5.03
N ILE A 31 20.92 -19.25 4.22
CA ILE A 31 19.96 -18.83 3.20
C ILE A 31 18.56 -18.80 3.79
N SER A 32 17.91 -17.65 3.71
CA SER A 32 16.52 -17.49 4.11
C SER A 32 15.57 -18.37 3.28
N PRO A 33 14.67 -19.16 3.90
CA PRO A 33 13.62 -19.87 3.18
C PRO A 33 12.60 -18.92 2.53
N LEU A 34 12.38 -17.73 3.11
CA LEU A 34 11.49 -16.72 2.55
C LEU A 34 12.06 -16.14 1.24
N ILE A 35 13.37 -15.82 1.21
CA ILE A 35 14.05 -15.38 -0.01
C ILE A 35 13.92 -16.45 -1.10
N LYS A 36 14.24 -17.72 -0.78
CA LYS A 36 14.11 -18.84 -1.73
C LYS A 36 12.69 -18.96 -2.29
N ARG A 37 11.67 -18.81 -1.44
CA ARG A 37 10.26 -18.87 -1.87
C ARG A 37 9.92 -17.74 -2.83
N ALA A 38 10.25 -16.51 -2.50
CA ALA A 38 9.98 -15.34 -3.33
C ALA A 38 10.67 -15.45 -4.70
N GLN A 39 11.96 -15.84 -4.73
CA GLN A 39 12.69 -16.06 -5.99
C GLN A 39 12.07 -17.16 -6.86
N ARG A 40 11.63 -18.28 -6.27
CA ARG A 40 10.98 -19.38 -7.00
C ARG A 40 9.72 -18.92 -7.74
N LEU A 41 9.04 -17.91 -7.22
CA LEU A 41 7.84 -17.32 -7.81
C LEU A 41 8.15 -16.13 -8.75
N GLY A 42 9.43 -15.80 -8.96
CA GLY A 42 9.84 -14.71 -9.84
C GLY A 42 9.79 -13.31 -9.22
N TYR A 43 9.63 -13.20 -7.90
CA TYR A 43 9.72 -11.92 -7.20
C TYR A 43 11.19 -11.48 -7.07
N ASN A 44 11.43 -10.17 -7.22
CA ASN A 44 12.74 -9.53 -7.03
C ASN A 44 12.74 -8.56 -5.83
N ALA A 45 11.62 -8.45 -5.11
CA ALA A 45 11.50 -7.64 -3.91
C ALA A 45 10.62 -8.30 -2.86
N ILE A 46 10.85 -7.99 -1.59
CA ILE A 46 10.00 -8.38 -0.46
C ILE A 46 9.64 -7.13 0.32
N TRP A 47 8.34 -6.91 0.50
CA TRP A 47 7.80 -5.87 1.36
C TRP A 47 7.24 -6.53 2.62
N PHE A 48 7.61 -6.02 3.79
CA PHE A 48 6.95 -6.40 5.04
C PHE A 48 5.95 -5.32 5.45
N ASN A 49 4.72 -5.73 5.80
CA ASN A 49 3.88 -4.95 6.71
C ASN A 49 4.68 -4.61 7.99
N PRO A 50 4.25 -3.62 8.80
CA PRO A 50 5.02 -3.17 9.96
C PRO A 50 5.53 -4.31 10.86
N LEU A 51 6.85 -4.38 11.05
CA LEU A 51 7.52 -5.37 11.92
C LEU A 51 7.60 -4.90 13.38
N THR A 52 7.27 -3.64 13.62
CA THR A 52 7.43 -2.92 14.89
C THR A 52 6.38 -3.31 15.91
N ALA A 53 6.58 -2.92 17.16
CA ALA A 53 5.69 -3.26 18.24
C ALA A 53 4.31 -2.59 18.03
N PRO A 54 3.23 -3.38 17.87
CA PRO A 54 1.89 -2.84 17.71
C PRO A 54 1.32 -2.39 19.06
N THR A 55 0.18 -1.71 18.99
CA THR A 55 -0.67 -1.32 20.11
C THR A 55 -1.02 -2.52 21.01
N ARG A 56 -1.29 -2.26 22.28
CA ARG A 56 -1.90 -3.23 23.20
C ARG A 56 -3.38 -2.97 23.45
N ILE A 57 -3.93 -1.94 22.81
CA ILE A 57 -5.33 -1.56 22.94
C ILE A 57 -6.13 -2.39 21.93
N SER A 58 -7.29 -2.88 22.38
CA SER A 58 -8.34 -3.38 21.50
C SER A 58 -9.35 -2.28 21.27
N PHE A 59 -9.91 -2.22 20.06
CA PHE A 59 -10.94 -1.24 19.70
C PHE A 59 -12.11 -1.94 19.03
N ARG A 60 -13.26 -1.25 18.94
CA ARG A 60 -14.40 -1.70 18.14
C ARG A 60 -14.43 -0.90 16.85
N ASP A 61 -14.55 -1.58 15.71
CA ASP A 61 -14.75 -0.92 14.43
C ASP A 61 -16.21 -0.41 14.29
N ASP A 62 -16.48 0.22 13.16
CA ASP A 62 -17.81 0.73 12.81
C ASP A 62 -18.87 -0.39 12.66
N HIS A 63 -18.43 -1.64 12.53
CA HIS A 63 -19.28 -2.84 12.50
C HIS A 63 -19.41 -3.52 13.87
N GLN A 64 -18.95 -2.88 14.96
CA GLN A 64 -18.97 -3.41 16.33
C GLN A 64 -18.10 -4.66 16.55
N GLN A 65 -17.24 -5.01 15.59
CA GLN A 65 -16.26 -6.07 15.70
C GLN A 65 -15.09 -5.57 16.54
N THR A 66 -14.66 -6.41 17.49
CA THR A 66 -13.51 -6.06 18.34
C THR A 66 -12.25 -6.52 17.65
N HIS A 67 -11.38 -5.58 17.36
CA HIS A 67 -10.06 -5.83 16.78
C HIS A 67 -8.96 -5.67 17.80
N SER A 68 -7.87 -6.40 17.62
CA SER A 68 -6.73 -6.33 18.52
C SER A 68 -5.39 -6.20 17.81
N ARG A 69 -4.55 -5.32 18.38
CA ARG A 69 -3.12 -5.21 18.05
C ARG A 69 -2.87 -5.03 16.56
N SER A 70 -3.56 -4.10 15.88
CA SER A 70 -3.25 -3.77 14.48
C SER A 70 -1.75 -3.58 14.27
N LEU A 71 -1.17 -4.15 13.20
CA LEU A 71 0.23 -3.91 12.85
C LEU A 71 0.48 -2.42 12.52
N TYR A 72 -0.53 -1.70 12.08
CA TYR A 72 -0.43 -0.28 11.70
C TYR A 72 -0.57 0.67 12.90
N ALA A 73 -1.17 0.24 14.01
CA ALA A 73 -1.14 0.98 15.25
C ALA A 73 0.22 0.82 15.95
N ILE A 74 1.24 1.57 15.51
CA ILE A 74 2.63 1.40 16.00
C ILE A 74 2.86 2.09 17.35
N ARG A 75 3.14 1.27 18.36
CA ARG A 75 3.49 1.72 19.72
C ARG A 75 4.96 2.13 19.83
N ASN A 76 5.86 1.48 19.10
CA ASN A 76 7.29 1.80 19.13
C ASN A 76 7.99 1.43 17.80
N HIS A 77 8.39 2.44 17.03
CA HIS A 77 9.05 2.29 15.73
C HIS A 77 10.46 1.69 15.80
N PHE A 78 11.12 1.72 16.95
CA PHE A 78 12.50 1.23 17.13
C PHE A 78 12.57 -0.17 17.72
N ARG A 79 11.42 -0.80 17.95
CA ARG A 79 11.34 -2.10 18.60
C ARG A 79 10.46 -3.03 17.79
N PHE A 80 10.99 -4.19 17.44
CA PHE A 80 10.21 -5.26 16.82
C PHE A 80 9.13 -5.81 17.76
N SER A 81 8.03 -6.28 17.17
CA SER A 81 6.97 -6.94 17.93
C SER A 81 7.52 -8.14 18.71
N ALA A 82 7.07 -8.30 19.95
CA ALA A 82 7.51 -9.39 20.82
C ALA A 82 7.23 -10.78 20.23
N GLU A 83 6.13 -10.92 19.47
CA GLU A 83 5.72 -12.16 18.81
C GLU A 83 6.59 -12.51 17.59
N LEU A 84 7.23 -11.49 17.00
CA LEU A 84 8.10 -11.63 15.84
C LEU A 84 9.57 -11.83 16.23
N SER A 85 9.90 -11.75 17.52
CA SER A 85 11.29 -11.74 17.96
C SER A 85 12.06 -13.00 17.54
N ALA A 86 13.29 -12.80 17.07
CA ALA A 86 14.25 -13.85 16.83
C ALA A 86 14.61 -14.62 18.12
N HIS A 87 14.48 -14.00 19.29
CA HIS A 87 14.82 -14.64 20.55
C HIS A 87 13.85 -15.78 20.93
N PRO A 88 14.35 -16.99 21.25
CA PRO A 88 13.49 -18.16 21.54
C PRO A 88 12.64 -17.99 22.79
N ASN A 89 13.15 -17.25 23.78
CA ASN A 89 12.43 -16.95 25.02
C ASN A 89 11.74 -15.58 24.92
N PRO A 90 10.39 -15.50 24.88
CA PRO A 90 9.66 -14.23 24.86
C PRO A 90 9.81 -13.42 26.17
N ALA A 91 10.17 -14.08 27.28
CA ALA A 91 10.42 -13.45 28.58
C ALA A 91 11.83 -12.84 28.70
N ALA A 92 12.69 -13.00 27.68
CA ALA A 92 14.01 -12.38 27.72
C ALA A 92 13.90 -10.84 27.80
N PRO A 93 14.85 -10.18 28.49
CA PRO A 93 14.92 -8.73 28.56
C PRO A 93 14.79 -8.09 27.18
N SER A 94 14.04 -6.99 27.09
CA SER A 94 13.72 -6.34 25.82
C SER A 94 14.96 -5.98 25.01
N TYR A 95 16.04 -5.53 25.65
CA TYR A 95 17.28 -5.16 24.97
C TYR A 95 17.99 -6.36 24.32
N ILE A 96 17.95 -7.55 24.94
CA ILE A 96 18.52 -8.78 24.37
C ILE A 96 17.73 -9.19 23.13
N ARG A 97 16.39 -9.13 23.21
CA ARG A 97 15.52 -9.41 22.08
C ARG A 97 15.78 -8.45 20.93
N SER A 98 15.71 -7.15 21.19
CA SER A 98 15.99 -6.11 20.19
C SER A 98 17.36 -6.30 19.54
N PHE A 99 18.41 -6.62 20.29
CA PHE A 99 19.74 -6.86 19.73
C PHE A 99 19.74 -8.03 18.74
N LEU A 100 19.18 -9.18 19.13
CA LEU A 100 19.12 -10.37 18.28
C LEU A 100 18.22 -10.15 17.05
N ASP A 101 17.07 -9.50 17.23
CA ASP A 101 16.15 -9.18 16.14
C ASP A 101 16.87 -8.35 15.06
N ARG A 102 17.63 -7.32 15.46
CA ARG A 102 18.42 -6.49 14.53
C ARG A 102 19.49 -7.30 13.79
N ILE A 103 20.18 -8.23 14.46
CA ILE A 103 21.15 -9.13 13.79
C ILE A 103 20.47 -9.95 12.69
N HIS A 104 19.32 -10.55 13.01
CA HIS A 104 18.62 -11.38 12.06
C HIS A 104 18.07 -10.60 10.86
N ILE A 105 17.52 -9.40 11.08
CA ILE A 105 17.03 -8.54 9.99
C ILE A 105 18.20 -8.07 9.11
N LYS A 106 19.32 -7.65 9.70
CA LYS A 106 20.52 -7.29 8.93
C LYS A 106 21.03 -8.46 8.09
N HIS A 107 21.09 -9.66 8.67
CA HIS A 107 21.46 -10.88 7.93
C HIS A 107 20.50 -11.13 6.77
N PHE A 108 19.18 -11.06 7.00
CA PHE A 108 18.18 -11.25 5.97
C PHE A 108 18.32 -10.23 4.82
N ASN A 109 18.43 -8.94 5.14
CA ASN A 109 18.58 -7.88 4.14
C ASN A 109 19.91 -7.98 3.39
N GLN A 110 21.00 -8.38 4.05
CA GLN A 110 22.25 -8.69 3.38
C GLN A 110 22.09 -9.84 2.37
N LYS A 111 21.39 -10.92 2.75
CA LYS A 111 21.13 -12.04 1.84
C LYS A 111 20.20 -11.65 0.68
N MET A 112 19.24 -10.76 0.90
CA MET A 112 18.44 -10.17 -0.18
C MET A 112 19.34 -9.45 -1.19
N ALA A 113 20.22 -8.57 -0.71
CA ALA A 113 21.13 -7.81 -1.56
C ALA A 113 22.11 -8.71 -2.34
N GLU A 114 22.68 -9.74 -1.70
CA GLU A 114 23.54 -10.74 -2.35
C GLU A 114 22.82 -11.50 -3.49
N GLN A 115 21.50 -11.68 -3.36
CA GLN A 115 20.63 -12.32 -4.35
C GLN A 115 20.03 -11.34 -5.36
N GLY A 116 20.40 -10.07 -5.25
CA GLY A 116 19.92 -9.00 -6.08
C GLY A 116 18.46 -8.62 -5.89
N MET A 117 17.94 -8.85 -4.68
CA MET A 117 16.57 -8.51 -4.31
C MET A 117 16.51 -7.28 -3.42
N ARG A 118 15.37 -6.59 -3.44
CA ARG A 118 15.09 -5.43 -2.58
C ARG A 118 14.28 -5.82 -1.35
N SER A 119 14.68 -5.33 -0.18
CA SER A 119 13.86 -5.40 1.04
C SER A 119 13.20 -4.05 1.30
N ILE A 120 11.87 -4.05 1.44
CA ILE A 120 11.04 -2.85 1.59
C ILE A 120 10.39 -2.88 2.98
N SER A 121 10.48 -1.77 3.69
CA SER A 121 9.85 -1.61 5.00
C SER A 121 8.66 -0.66 4.92
N ASP A 122 7.59 -0.96 5.65
CA ASP A 122 6.40 -0.10 5.73
C ASP A 122 6.59 1.07 6.70
N LYS A 123 6.16 2.26 6.30
CA LYS A 123 6.29 3.54 7.03
C LYS A 123 4.92 4.09 7.33
N VAL A 124 4.48 3.90 8.58
CA VAL A 124 3.26 4.50 9.11
C VAL A 124 3.59 5.82 9.78
N PHE A 125 3.63 6.90 8.99
CA PHE A 125 4.00 8.24 9.47
C PHE A 125 2.78 9.14 9.71
N ASN A 126 1.60 8.70 9.30
CA ASN A 126 0.36 9.46 9.39
C ASN A 126 -0.35 9.33 10.75
N HIS A 127 -0.07 8.27 11.50
CA HIS A 127 -0.57 8.04 12.85
C HIS A 127 0.40 7.18 13.67
N VAL A 128 0.14 7.07 14.97
CA VAL A 128 0.81 6.14 15.88
C VAL A 128 -0.22 5.43 16.75
N ALA A 129 0.17 4.42 17.53
CA ALA A 129 -0.75 3.80 18.49
C ALA A 129 -1.21 4.79 19.58
N ARG A 130 -2.43 4.64 20.08
CA ARG A 130 -2.95 5.40 21.23
C ARG A 130 -2.12 5.18 22.50
N ASP A 131 -1.55 3.99 22.69
CA ASP A 131 -0.63 3.67 23.80
C ASP A 131 0.85 3.92 23.48
N ASN A 132 1.15 4.65 22.41
CA ASN A 132 2.51 5.09 22.10
C ASN A 132 3.02 6.01 23.21
N PRO A 133 4.25 5.81 23.74
CA PRO A 133 4.79 6.63 24.83
C PRO A 133 4.74 8.14 24.57
N ILE A 134 4.90 8.58 23.32
CA ILE A 134 4.90 10.01 22.95
C ILE A 134 3.49 10.60 23.09
N VAL A 135 2.45 9.81 22.80
CA VAL A 135 1.04 10.20 23.00
C VAL A 135 0.73 10.27 24.50
N VAL A 136 1.15 9.26 25.26
CA VAL A 136 0.92 9.20 26.72
C VAL A 136 1.62 10.36 27.45
N GLU A 137 2.84 10.70 27.03
CA GLU A 137 3.57 11.85 27.56
C GLU A 137 2.82 13.17 27.30
N GLU A 138 2.37 13.40 26.06
CA GLU A 138 1.58 14.60 25.73
C GLU A 138 0.25 14.64 26.49
N ASP A 139 -0.45 13.51 26.64
CA ASP A 139 -1.67 13.42 27.45
C ASP A 139 -1.41 13.87 28.88
N GLN A 140 -0.31 13.41 29.48
CA GLN A 140 0.07 13.78 30.84
C GLN A 140 0.44 15.26 30.94
N GLU A 141 1.13 15.83 29.96
CA GLU A 141 1.46 17.25 29.91
C GLU A 141 0.20 18.13 29.84
N ILE A 142 -0.77 17.76 28.99
CA ILE A 142 -2.06 18.44 28.89
C ILE A 142 -2.78 18.39 30.24
N GLN A 143 -2.88 17.21 30.88
CA GLN A 143 -3.54 17.08 32.18
C GLN A 143 -2.85 17.88 33.28
N ASN A 144 -1.51 17.99 33.24
CA ASN A 144 -0.75 18.82 34.17
C ASN A 144 -1.06 20.31 33.98
N ILE A 145 -1.16 20.78 32.73
CA ILE A 145 -1.52 22.16 32.40
C ILE A 145 -2.94 22.47 32.89
N LEU A 146 -3.91 21.61 32.58
CA LEU A 146 -5.30 21.79 33.01
C LEU A 146 -5.43 21.80 34.54
N SER A 147 -4.75 20.87 35.22
CA SER A 147 -4.73 20.82 36.68
C SER A 147 -4.09 22.07 37.30
N TYR A 148 -3.00 22.57 36.71
CA TYR A 148 -2.35 23.80 37.13
C TYR A 148 -3.30 25.01 37.00
N CYS A 149 -4.00 25.13 35.88
CA CYS A 149 -4.98 26.19 35.66
C CYS A 149 -6.16 26.11 36.65
N MET A 150 -6.65 24.91 36.98
CA MET A 150 -7.75 24.72 37.94
C MET A 150 -7.37 25.03 39.40
N GLN A 151 -6.10 24.93 39.78
CA GLN A 151 -5.64 25.15 41.16
C GLN A 151 -5.34 26.61 41.49
N GLN A 152 -5.22 27.46 40.49
CA GLN A 152 -4.79 28.84 40.65
C GLN A 152 -6.03 29.74 40.62
N GLU A 153 -6.40 30.31 41.78
CA GLU A 153 -7.60 31.16 41.92
C GLU A 153 -7.60 32.37 40.98
N ASP A 154 -6.41 32.83 40.54
CA ASP A 154 -6.21 33.98 39.63
C ASP A 154 -5.97 33.59 38.15
N LEU A 155 -5.94 32.30 37.78
CA LEU A 155 -5.80 31.88 36.38
C LEU A 155 -7.20 31.69 35.78
N HIS A 156 -7.52 32.52 34.79
CA HIS A 156 -8.87 32.54 34.22
C HIS A 156 -8.96 32.12 32.76
N THR A 157 -7.85 32.02 32.01
CA THR A 157 -7.91 31.76 30.57
C THR A 157 -7.11 30.53 30.16
N VAL A 158 -7.82 29.54 29.64
CA VAL A 158 -7.28 28.49 28.78
C VAL A 158 -7.91 28.71 27.41
N ASN A 159 -7.13 29.22 26.47
CA ASN A 159 -7.61 29.44 25.10
C ASN A 159 -7.11 28.32 24.20
N TYR A 160 -7.89 28.01 23.17
CA TYR A 160 -7.48 27.12 22.09
C TYR A 160 -6.55 27.87 21.15
N LEU A 161 -5.42 27.25 20.80
CA LEU A 161 -4.61 27.67 19.65
C LEU A 161 -5.15 26.93 18.44
N VAL A 162 -5.55 27.67 17.40
CA VAL A 162 -6.11 27.10 16.18
C VAL A 162 -5.43 27.66 14.95
N ILE A 163 -5.42 26.90 13.87
CA ILE A 163 -5.05 27.39 12.54
C ILE A 163 -6.32 27.67 11.76
N ASP A 164 -6.43 28.88 11.22
CA ASP A 164 -7.53 29.29 10.34
C ASP A 164 -7.36 28.78 8.89
N GLU A 165 -8.32 29.07 8.03
CA GLU A 165 -8.30 28.70 6.60
C GLU A 165 -7.12 29.29 5.82
N ASN A 166 -6.48 30.34 6.33
CA ASN A 166 -5.33 31.01 5.75
C ASN A 166 -3.99 30.53 6.36
N GLY A 167 -4.02 29.53 7.23
CA GLY A 167 -2.82 29.01 7.88
C GLY A 167 -2.31 29.89 9.04
N GLN A 168 -3.09 30.86 9.52
CA GLN A 168 -2.67 31.75 10.60
C GLN A 168 -3.07 31.19 11.97
N GLU A 169 -2.15 31.29 12.94
CA GLU A 169 -2.41 30.91 14.34
C GLU A 169 -3.29 31.98 15.01
N GLN A 170 -4.41 31.53 15.58
CA GLN A 170 -5.35 32.36 16.34
C GLN A 170 -5.57 31.77 17.74
N GLU A 171 -5.82 32.65 18.72
CA GLU A 171 -6.27 32.26 20.06
C GLU A 171 -7.80 32.40 20.16
N GLN A 172 -8.49 31.38 20.68
CA GLN A 172 -9.95 31.38 20.86
C GLN A 172 -10.32 30.93 22.27
N GLU A 173 -11.03 31.78 23.02
CA GLU A 173 -11.45 31.51 24.40
C GLU A 173 -12.55 30.43 24.46
N ASN A 174 -13.42 30.38 23.46
CA ASN A 174 -14.44 29.36 23.30
C ASN A 174 -14.32 28.77 21.88
N PHE A 175 -14.12 27.45 21.80
CA PHE A 175 -14.10 26.74 20.52
C PHE A 175 -15.44 26.00 20.35
N PRO A 176 -16.35 26.50 19.50
CA PRO A 176 -17.64 25.84 19.27
C PRO A 176 -17.42 24.41 18.78
N ILE A 177 -18.27 23.48 19.23
CA ILE A 177 -18.18 22.08 18.80
C ILE A 177 -18.36 21.99 17.28
N GLU A 178 -19.05 22.92 16.63
CA GLU A 178 -19.27 22.94 15.18
C GLU A 178 -18.02 23.32 14.38
N ASP A 179 -17.09 24.08 14.98
CA ASP A 179 -15.91 24.64 14.30
C ASP A 179 -14.80 23.60 14.05
N TYR A 180 -14.85 22.44 14.72
CA TYR A 180 -13.84 21.37 14.53
C TYR A 180 -13.74 20.85 13.10
N LYS A 181 -14.79 21.03 12.28
CA LYS A 181 -14.80 20.59 10.88
C LYS A 181 -13.98 21.51 9.98
N THR A 182 -13.82 22.78 10.36
CA THR A 182 -13.22 23.83 9.53
C THR A 182 -11.90 24.35 10.12
N LYS A 183 -11.76 24.34 11.44
CA LYS A 183 -10.56 24.77 12.16
C LYS A 183 -9.86 23.59 12.81
N LYS A 184 -8.53 23.61 12.83
CA LYS A 184 -7.71 22.58 13.48
C LYS A 184 -7.13 23.13 14.78
N ILE A 185 -7.43 22.45 15.89
CA ILE A 185 -6.81 22.74 17.19
C ILE A 185 -5.35 22.31 17.12
N ILE A 186 -4.43 23.24 17.36
CA ILE A 186 -2.98 23.01 17.35
C ILE A 186 -2.34 23.14 18.74
N GLY A 187 -3.09 23.53 19.76
CA GLY A 187 -2.56 23.67 21.11
C GLY A 187 -3.48 24.43 22.08
N LEU A 188 -2.87 24.87 23.17
CA LEU A 188 -3.46 25.67 24.24
C LEU A 188 -2.58 26.88 24.54
N SER A 189 -3.18 28.02 24.86
CA SER A 189 -2.52 29.11 25.57
C SER A 189 -3.12 29.27 26.97
N PHE A 190 -2.27 29.56 27.96
CA PHE A 190 -2.65 29.63 29.37
C PHE A 190 -1.78 30.59 30.17
N GLY A 191 -2.36 31.31 31.12
CA GLY A 191 -1.64 32.29 31.94
C GLY A 191 -2.58 33.05 32.89
N LYS A 192 -2.01 33.93 33.71
CA LYS A 192 -2.79 34.87 34.50
C LYS A 192 -3.26 36.03 33.63
N GLU A 193 -4.40 36.61 33.96
CA GLU A 193 -4.89 37.80 33.27
C GLU A 193 -3.86 38.94 33.37
N GLY A 194 -3.51 39.55 32.23
CA GLY A 194 -2.51 40.61 32.16
C GLY A 194 -1.05 40.14 32.06
N GLU A 195 -0.78 38.84 32.10
CA GLU A 195 0.55 38.25 31.84
C GLU A 195 0.67 37.73 30.41
N GLU A 196 1.90 37.52 29.94
CA GLU A 196 2.16 36.83 28.67
C GLU A 196 1.71 35.37 28.78
N LEU A 197 0.80 34.96 27.89
CA LEU A 197 0.27 33.60 27.88
C LEU A 197 1.34 32.60 27.45
N LYS A 198 1.50 31.53 28.22
CA LYS A 198 2.30 30.38 27.82
C LYS A 198 1.57 29.61 26.75
N ARG A 199 2.32 29.03 25.80
CA ARG A 199 1.76 28.24 24.69
C ARG A 199 2.26 26.81 24.74
N PHE A 200 1.34 25.86 24.59
CA PHE A 200 1.63 24.44 24.46
C PHE A 200 0.99 23.92 23.18
N ARG A 201 1.82 23.51 22.21
CA ARG A 201 1.35 23.04 20.90
C ARG A 201 1.33 21.51 20.86
N PHE A 202 0.24 20.96 20.33
CA PHE A 202 0.01 19.52 20.25
C PHE A 202 0.76 18.90 19.07
N LYS A 203 1.34 17.73 19.28
CA LYS A 203 1.92 16.86 18.26
C LYS A 203 0.86 15.99 17.59
N PHE A 204 -0.26 15.75 18.29
CA PHE A 204 -1.34 14.87 17.85
C PHE A 204 -2.68 15.61 17.73
N CYS A 205 -3.56 15.12 16.85
CA CYS A 205 -4.89 15.70 16.63
C CYS A 205 -5.74 15.52 17.89
N ARG A 206 -6.39 16.60 18.35
CA ARG A 206 -7.23 16.63 19.55
C ARG A 206 -8.61 17.22 19.25
N ASN A 207 -9.64 16.76 19.96
CA ASN A 207 -10.94 17.45 20.00
C ASN A 207 -10.95 18.58 21.05
N HIS A 208 -12.11 19.22 21.22
CA HIS A 208 -12.33 20.28 22.21
C HIS A 208 -12.21 19.81 23.68
N ASN A 209 -12.29 18.50 23.93
CA ASN A 209 -12.04 17.91 25.26
C ASN A 209 -10.57 17.46 25.43
N PHE A 210 -9.69 17.80 24.47
CA PHE A 210 -8.29 17.38 24.42
C PHE A 210 -8.05 15.87 24.30
N GLU A 211 -9.08 15.12 23.90
CA GLU A 211 -8.97 13.70 23.61
C GLU A 211 -8.27 13.51 22.27
N ALA A 212 -7.35 12.55 22.22
CA ALA A 212 -6.65 12.23 20.98
C ALA A 212 -7.59 11.59 19.95
N LEU A 213 -7.42 11.98 18.69
CA LEU A 213 -8.27 11.54 17.58
C LEU A 213 -7.48 10.65 16.62
N ASN A 214 -8.16 9.64 16.08
CA ASN A 214 -7.66 8.90 14.90
C ASN A 214 -7.87 9.72 13.61
N TYR A 215 -7.54 9.14 12.46
CA TYR A 215 -7.68 9.81 11.17
C TYR A 215 -9.14 10.04 10.73
N HIS A 216 -10.10 9.35 11.36
CA HIS A 216 -11.54 9.59 11.18
C HIS A 216 -12.08 10.69 12.12
N GLY A 217 -11.22 11.30 12.95
CA GLY A 217 -11.66 12.29 13.94
C GLY A 217 -12.42 11.68 15.12
N MET A 218 -12.28 10.38 15.36
CA MET A 218 -12.92 9.66 16.45
C MET A 218 -11.95 9.46 17.62
N PRO A 219 -12.39 9.71 18.87
CA PRO A 219 -11.67 9.27 20.05
C PRO A 219 -11.79 7.75 20.22
N GLU A 220 -11.07 7.18 21.20
CA GLU A 220 -11.17 5.77 21.62
C GLU A 220 -10.72 4.70 20.62
N TYR A 221 -10.16 5.10 19.48
CA TYR A 221 -9.52 4.19 18.54
C TYR A 221 -8.11 3.76 19.00
N ASP A 222 -7.57 2.72 18.38
CA ASP A 222 -6.24 2.18 18.68
C ASP A 222 -5.09 3.02 18.10
N THR A 223 -5.43 3.99 17.24
CA THR A 223 -4.51 4.93 16.58
C THR A 223 -4.79 6.38 16.96
N VAL A 224 -3.75 7.22 16.84
CA VAL A 224 -3.79 8.66 17.05
C VAL A 224 -3.08 9.35 15.88
N GLN A 225 -3.80 10.26 15.22
CA GLN A 225 -3.33 10.99 14.05
C GLN A 225 -2.31 12.07 14.44
N ILE A 226 -1.28 12.23 13.60
CA ILE A 226 -0.33 13.33 13.72
C ILE A 226 -1.01 14.67 13.39
N ASN A 227 -0.79 15.70 14.20
CA ASN A 227 -1.34 17.02 13.95
C ASN A 227 -0.48 17.79 12.94
N TYR A 228 -0.72 17.54 11.66
CA TYR A 228 0.03 18.17 10.58
C TYR A 228 -0.16 19.69 10.45
N ALA A 229 -1.15 20.28 11.13
CA ALA A 229 -1.32 21.72 11.18
C ALA A 229 -0.45 22.38 12.27
N SER A 230 0.06 21.61 13.23
CA SER A 230 0.86 22.13 14.33
C SER A 230 2.35 22.22 13.99
N PRO A 231 2.99 23.39 14.16
CA PRO A 231 4.44 23.54 14.01
C PRO A 231 5.24 22.60 14.93
N ALA A 232 4.73 22.33 16.14
CA ALA A 232 5.41 21.42 17.08
C ALA A 232 5.47 19.99 16.56
N SER A 233 4.46 19.55 15.80
CA SER A 233 4.51 18.26 15.09
C SER A 233 5.60 18.25 14.03
N TYR A 234 5.71 19.30 13.20
CA TYR A 234 6.76 19.37 12.18
C TYR A 234 8.15 19.36 12.79
N ASP A 235 8.35 20.19 13.82
CA ASP A 235 9.62 20.29 14.53
C ASP A 235 10.02 18.94 15.16
N PHE A 236 9.07 18.26 15.82
CA PHE A 236 9.34 16.97 16.45
C PHE A 236 9.56 15.82 15.44
N PHE A 237 8.67 15.69 14.46
CA PHE A 237 8.63 14.52 13.58
C PHE A 237 9.57 14.62 12.38
N VAL A 238 9.76 15.81 11.81
CA VAL A 238 10.49 15.98 10.54
C VAL A 238 11.79 16.75 10.72
N LYS A 239 11.71 17.97 11.25
CA LYS A 239 12.87 18.88 11.31
C LYS A 239 13.92 18.41 12.32
N GLY A 240 13.48 18.08 13.53
CA GLY A 240 14.35 17.88 14.69
C GLY A 240 14.55 19.16 15.50
N TYR A 241 15.42 19.09 16.50
CA TYR A 241 15.73 20.23 17.37
C TYR A 241 17.21 20.25 17.78
N THR A 242 17.70 21.43 18.13
CA THR A 242 18.98 21.61 18.82
C THR A 242 18.69 21.93 20.27
N ASN A 243 19.28 21.18 21.19
CA ASN A 243 19.16 21.47 22.62
C ASN A 243 20.00 22.71 22.94
N ASP A 244 19.38 23.81 23.33
CA ASP A 244 20.08 25.07 23.61
C ASP A 244 21.08 24.98 24.78
N THR A 245 20.89 24.03 25.70
CA THR A 245 21.77 23.84 26.86
C THR A 245 23.00 23.00 26.51
N THR A 246 22.83 21.95 25.71
CA THR A 246 23.93 21.01 25.38
C THR A 246 24.56 21.28 24.01
N GLY A 247 23.90 22.05 23.15
CA GLY A 247 24.25 22.23 21.73
C GLY A 247 24.00 20.98 20.87
N GLU A 248 23.43 19.91 21.42
CA GLU A 248 23.19 18.66 20.70
C GLU A 248 22.02 18.82 19.72
N THR A 249 22.28 18.62 18.43
CA THR A 249 21.25 18.55 17.39
C THR A 249 20.76 17.11 17.24
N LYS A 250 19.45 16.91 17.34
CA LYS A 250 18.78 15.64 17.06
C LYS A 250 17.91 15.76 15.82
N PRO A 251 18.00 14.82 14.86
CA PRO A 251 17.10 14.81 13.71
C PRO A 251 15.66 14.54 14.14
N GLY A 252 14.70 14.92 13.30
CA GLY A 252 13.28 14.63 13.54
C GLY A 252 13.02 13.15 13.76
N TYR A 253 11.97 12.84 14.52
CA TYR A 253 11.64 11.46 14.90
C TYR A 253 11.52 10.52 13.69
N TRP A 254 10.88 10.95 12.60
CA TRP A 254 10.76 10.14 11.38
C TRP A 254 12.08 9.95 10.63
N LYS A 255 12.98 10.93 10.67
CA LYS A 255 14.35 10.78 10.15
C LYS A 255 15.12 9.71 10.93
N GLN A 256 14.94 9.64 12.25
CA GLN A 256 15.53 8.57 13.07
C GLN A 256 14.96 7.19 12.72
N VAL A 257 13.66 7.09 12.41
CA VAL A 257 13.05 5.82 11.96
C VAL A 257 13.64 5.40 10.61
N ILE A 258 13.76 6.33 9.66
CA ILE A 258 14.41 6.09 8.36
C ILE A 258 15.86 5.63 8.55
N ASP A 259 16.62 6.30 9.42
CA ASP A 259 18.00 5.91 9.75
C ASP A 259 18.05 4.47 10.27
N ASN A 260 17.16 4.11 11.18
CA ASN A 260 17.11 2.76 11.72
C ASN A 260 16.83 1.71 10.64
N ASP A 261 15.93 1.97 9.68
CA ASP A 261 15.63 1.03 8.60
C ASP A 261 16.80 0.90 7.61
N ILE A 262 17.42 2.02 7.23
CA ILE A 262 18.63 2.02 6.39
C ILE A 262 19.77 1.27 7.09
N ASP A 263 19.98 1.51 8.39
CA ASP A 263 21.00 0.82 9.18
C ASP A 263 20.72 -0.69 9.33
N LEU A 264 19.46 -1.12 9.18
CA LEU A 264 19.04 -2.51 9.12
C LEU A 264 19.21 -3.12 7.72
N GLY A 265 19.56 -2.32 6.72
CA GLY A 265 19.80 -2.74 5.34
C GLY A 265 18.56 -2.73 4.45
N PHE A 266 17.47 -2.08 4.87
CA PHE A 266 16.33 -1.91 3.96
C PHE A 266 16.71 -1.03 2.77
N THR A 267 16.22 -1.40 1.58
CA THR A 267 16.51 -0.72 0.32
C THR A 267 15.26 -0.08 -0.30
N GLY A 268 14.14 -0.11 0.42
CA GLY A 268 12.94 0.60 0.03
C GLY A 268 12.06 0.94 1.23
N LEU A 269 11.23 1.97 1.04
CA LEU A 269 10.28 2.51 2.00
C LEU A 269 8.91 2.57 1.31
N ARG A 270 7.91 1.88 1.86
CA ARG A 270 6.51 2.05 1.47
C ARG A 270 5.84 2.96 2.47
N PHE A 271 5.22 4.05 2.03
CA PHE A 271 4.55 5.04 2.88
C PHE A 271 3.06 4.75 2.94
N ASP A 272 2.59 4.45 4.15
CA ASP A 272 1.19 4.17 4.48
C ASP A 272 0.33 5.43 4.36
N ILE A 273 -0.80 5.31 3.65
CA ILE A 273 -1.74 6.35 3.25
C ILE A 273 -1.03 7.69 2.99
N ALA A 274 -0.02 7.63 2.11
CA ALA A 274 0.93 8.72 1.85
C ALA A 274 0.22 10.04 1.50
N TYR A 275 -0.93 9.97 0.84
CA TYR A 275 -1.75 11.13 0.47
C TYR A 275 -2.30 11.92 1.67
N LYS A 276 -2.28 11.36 2.89
CA LYS A 276 -2.62 12.09 4.13
C LYS A 276 -1.42 12.81 4.75
N ILE A 277 -0.20 12.57 4.28
CA ILE A 277 1.02 13.25 4.75
C ILE A 277 1.19 14.54 3.94
N PRO A 278 1.49 15.70 4.56
CA PRO A 278 1.75 16.93 3.82
C PRO A 278 2.90 16.75 2.83
N THR A 279 2.67 17.13 1.58
CA THR A 279 3.65 16.99 0.49
C THR A 279 5.04 17.57 0.81
N PRO A 280 5.18 18.75 1.46
CA PRO A 280 6.50 19.26 1.85
C PRO A 280 7.22 18.37 2.87
N TRP A 281 6.48 17.77 3.82
CA TRP A 281 7.07 16.86 4.81
C TRP A 281 7.54 15.57 4.14
N LEU A 282 6.72 15.01 3.25
CA LEU A 282 7.08 13.81 2.50
C LEU A 282 8.30 14.05 1.62
N SER A 283 8.38 15.19 0.94
CA SER A 283 9.54 15.61 0.14
C SER A 283 10.81 15.66 0.99
N GLU A 284 10.77 16.31 2.16
CA GLU A 284 11.92 16.42 3.06
C GLU A 284 12.37 15.06 3.60
N LEU A 285 11.43 14.20 4.01
CA LEU A 285 11.74 12.87 4.52
C LEU A 285 12.33 11.95 3.45
N ILE A 286 11.81 12.01 2.23
CA ILE A 286 12.32 11.23 1.11
C ILE A 286 13.67 11.78 0.64
N GLN A 287 13.85 13.10 0.58
CA GLN A 287 15.16 13.71 0.29
C GLN A 287 16.19 13.22 1.30
N TYR A 288 15.87 13.27 2.59
CA TYR A 288 16.74 12.77 3.66
C TYR A 288 17.11 11.30 3.46
N ALA A 289 16.14 10.46 3.08
CA ALA A 289 16.38 9.05 2.79
C ALA A 289 17.35 8.85 1.60
N HIS A 290 17.18 9.62 0.51
CA HIS A 290 18.08 9.57 -0.65
C HIS A 290 19.47 10.13 -0.35
N ASP A 291 19.58 11.18 0.46
CA ASP A 291 20.87 11.74 0.88
C ASP A 291 21.68 10.69 1.66
N ARG A 292 21.01 9.87 2.47
CA ARG A 292 21.64 8.76 3.23
C ARG A 292 21.88 7.52 2.36
N GLN A 293 20.96 7.21 1.46
CA GLN A 293 21.04 6.06 0.55
C GLN A 293 20.45 6.40 -0.83
N PRO A 294 21.29 6.82 -1.81
CA PRO A 294 20.81 7.30 -3.10
C PRO A 294 19.97 6.30 -3.89
N GLU A 295 20.16 4.99 -3.66
CA GLU A 295 19.45 3.89 -4.34
C GLU A 295 18.18 3.43 -3.61
N ILE A 296 17.77 4.10 -2.53
CA ILE A 296 16.55 3.75 -1.82
C ILE A 296 15.33 3.96 -2.72
N MET A 297 14.40 3.01 -2.68
CA MET A 297 13.17 3.06 -3.47
C MET A 297 12.00 3.54 -2.60
N THR A 298 11.14 4.40 -3.12
CA THR A 298 9.94 4.88 -2.40
C THR A 298 8.65 4.44 -3.08
N ILE A 299 7.72 3.91 -2.28
CA ILE A 299 6.38 3.53 -2.74
C ILE A 299 5.35 4.31 -1.92
N ALA A 300 4.40 4.97 -2.58
CA ALA A 300 3.30 5.65 -1.91
C ALA A 300 2.03 4.82 -1.99
N GLU A 301 1.40 4.59 -0.84
CA GLU A 301 0.01 4.16 -0.83
C GLU A 301 -0.91 5.32 -1.22
N THR A 302 -1.58 5.11 -2.33
CA THR A 302 -2.59 5.99 -2.92
C THR A 302 -3.93 5.27 -3.08
N LEU A 303 -4.06 4.11 -2.44
CA LEU A 303 -5.30 3.34 -2.43
C LEU A 303 -6.33 4.08 -1.58
N ALA A 304 -7.33 4.64 -2.24
CA ALA A 304 -8.49 5.19 -1.57
C ALA A 304 -9.73 4.79 -2.36
N GLY A 305 -10.78 4.41 -1.64
CA GLY A 305 -12.07 4.15 -2.28
C GLY A 305 -12.50 5.36 -3.11
N VAL A 306 -13.21 5.11 -4.21
CA VAL A 306 -13.79 6.15 -5.07
C VAL A 306 -14.71 7.12 -4.31
N ASP A 307 -15.09 6.80 -3.09
CA ASP A 307 -15.96 7.61 -2.23
C ASP A 307 -15.21 8.38 -1.13
N ASP A 308 -13.89 8.19 -0.94
CA ASP A 308 -13.10 9.08 -0.07
C ASP A 308 -12.93 10.43 -0.80
N ILE A 309 -13.89 11.34 -0.55
CA ILE A 309 -13.88 12.71 -1.06
C ILE A 309 -12.54 13.40 -0.75
N GLY A 310 -11.97 13.13 0.43
CA GLY A 310 -10.67 13.66 0.81
C GLY A 310 -9.55 13.12 -0.07
N ALA A 311 -9.57 11.84 -0.44
CA ALA A 311 -8.54 11.25 -1.29
C ALA A 311 -8.52 11.83 -2.72
N LYS A 312 -9.69 12.09 -3.32
CA LYS A 312 -9.78 12.71 -4.65
C LYS A 312 -9.06 14.06 -4.72
N GLU A 313 -9.06 14.81 -3.64
CA GLU A 313 -8.37 16.11 -3.55
C GLU A 313 -6.91 15.99 -3.13
N LEU A 314 -6.57 14.97 -2.33
CA LEU A 314 -5.25 14.84 -1.71
C LEU A 314 -4.26 14.03 -2.56
N ILE A 315 -4.71 12.97 -3.24
CA ILE A 315 -3.83 12.14 -4.07
C ILE A 315 -3.14 12.96 -5.17
N PRO A 316 -3.84 13.82 -5.95
CA PRO A 316 -3.18 14.65 -6.95
C PRO A 316 -2.08 15.58 -6.39
N LYS A 317 -2.21 16.02 -5.13
CA LYS A 317 -1.21 16.88 -4.47
C LYS A 317 0.11 16.17 -4.21
N LEU A 318 0.15 14.83 -4.24
CA LEU A 318 1.41 14.09 -4.15
C LEU A 318 2.33 14.35 -5.34
N ALA A 319 1.80 14.81 -6.49
CA ALA A 319 2.62 15.23 -7.63
C ALA A 319 3.53 16.43 -7.31
N GLU A 320 3.19 17.21 -6.28
CA GLU A 320 4.01 18.32 -5.77
C GLU A 320 5.21 17.82 -4.95
N ALA A 321 5.26 16.52 -4.60
CA ALA A 321 6.34 15.97 -3.80
C ALA A 321 7.57 15.79 -4.67
N LYS A 322 8.59 16.64 -4.48
CA LYS A 322 9.80 16.67 -5.30
C LYS A 322 11.05 16.51 -4.44
N ILE A 323 12.06 15.90 -5.03
CA ILE A 323 13.40 15.81 -4.45
C ILE A 323 14.44 16.14 -5.51
N ILE A 324 15.64 16.49 -5.06
CA ILE A 324 16.81 16.74 -5.90
C ILE A 324 17.76 15.55 -5.77
N VAL A 325 18.02 14.88 -6.88
CA VAL A 325 19.02 13.80 -6.97
C VAL A 325 19.99 14.16 -8.07
N ASP A 326 21.28 14.20 -7.75
CA ASP A 326 22.35 14.58 -8.69
C ASP A 326 22.11 15.93 -9.39
N GLY A 327 21.52 16.89 -8.67
CA GLY A 327 21.21 18.23 -9.18
C GLY A 327 19.97 18.32 -10.07
N VAL A 328 19.23 17.22 -10.26
CA VAL A 328 18.01 17.16 -11.04
C VAL A 328 16.80 17.01 -10.12
N GLU A 329 15.83 17.90 -10.25
CA GLU A 329 14.54 17.76 -9.58
C GLU A 329 13.71 16.65 -10.23
N ARG A 330 13.12 15.77 -9.41
CA ARG A 330 12.26 14.68 -9.86
C ARG A 330 11.13 14.42 -8.86
N PRO A 331 10.08 13.66 -9.24
CA PRO A 331 9.12 13.16 -8.26
C PRO A 331 9.82 12.44 -7.09
N ALA A 332 9.38 12.73 -5.88
CA ALA A 332 9.87 12.11 -4.66
C ALA A 332 9.49 10.62 -4.59
N ILE A 333 8.31 10.30 -5.10
CA ILE A 333 7.74 8.95 -5.09
C ILE A 333 8.25 8.18 -6.31
N ASP A 334 8.80 6.98 -6.13
CA ASP A 334 9.22 6.15 -7.26
C ASP A 334 8.04 5.38 -7.87
N HIS A 335 7.16 4.82 -7.03
CA HIS A 335 5.93 4.16 -7.46
C HIS A 335 4.73 4.58 -6.60
N ALA A 336 3.55 4.74 -7.21
CA ALA A 336 2.30 4.97 -6.50
C ALA A 336 1.34 3.77 -6.68
N MET A 337 0.68 3.32 -5.63
CA MET A 337 -0.15 2.10 -5.68
C MET A 337 -1.41 2.31 -6.55
N LEU A 338 -1.68 1.36 -7.44
CA LEU A 338 -2.88 1.34 -8.28
C LEU A 338 -4.00 0.53 -7.65
N SER A 339 -5.22 0.98 -7.84
CA SER A 339 -6.45 0.37 -7.33
C SER A 339 -6.91 -0.83 -8.16
N THR A 340 -6.00 -1.56 -8.81
CA THR A 340 -6.32 -2.69 -9.72
C THR A 340 -7.13 -3.80 -9.05
N TYR A 341 -7.04 -3.94 -7.72
CA TYR A 341 -7.85 -4.87 -6.95
C TYR A 341 -9.36 -4.58 -7.07
N TRP A 342 -9.74 -3.30 -7.13
CA TRP A 342 -11.14 -2.89 -7.22
C TRP A 342 -11.62 -2.69 -8.67
N ALA A 343 -10.72 -2.85 -9.64
CA ALA A 343 -11.03 -2.58 -11.04
C ALA A 343 -11.48 -3.86 -11.76
N GLY A 344 -12.63 -3.79 -12.41
CA GLY A 344 -12.99 -4.72 -13.47
C GLY A 344 -12.18 -4.42 -14.75
N PRO A 345 -11.96 -5.41 -15.64
CA PRO A 345 -11.26 -5.19 -16.91
C PRO A 345 -11.88 -4.10 -17.79
N LEU A 346 -13.18 -3.83 -17.68
CA LEU A 346 -13.91 -2.81 -18.47
C LEU A 346 -14.04 -1.45 -17.78
N ASP A 347 -13.48 -1.30 -16.59
CA ASP A 347 -13.63 -0.08 -15.82
C ASP A 347 -12.73 1.02 -16.38
N GLY A 348 -13.35 1.98 -17.07
CA GLY A 348 -12.64 3.10 -17.69
C GLY A 348 -11.91 4.01 -16.70
N TRP A 349 -12.29 4.00 -15.41
CA TRP A 349 -11.64 4.83 -14.39
C TRP A 349 -10.20 4.38 -14.10
N LEU A 350 -9.83 3.12 -14.38
CA LEU A 350 -8.46 2.63 -14.22
C LEU A 350 -7.48 3.32 -15.20
N ILE A 351 -7.97 3.74 -16.38
CA ILE A 351 -7.19 4.55 -17.34
C ILE A 351 -6.82 5.90 -16.71
N ASP A 352 -7.80 6.56 -16.09
CA ASP A 352 -7.63 7.87 -15.46
C ASP A 352 -6.73 7.77 -14.22
N GLU A 353 -6.88 6.70 -13.42
CA GLU A 353 -5.98 6.44 -12.29
C GLU A 353 -4.55 6.19 -12.74
N GLY A 354 -4.34 5.40 -13.81
CA GLY A 354 -2.99 5.17 -14.38
C GLY A 354 -2.31 6.48 -14.76
N LYS A 355 -3.05 7.40 -15.42
CA LYS A 355 -2.54 8.75 -15.77
C LYS A 355 -2.19 9.57 -14.54
N LEU A 356 -3.04 9.50 -13.51
CA LEU A 356 -2.80 10.18 -12.24
C LEU A 356 -1.52 9.66 -11.57
N MET A 357 -1.32 8.33 -11.49
CA MET A 357 -0.12 7.73 -10.90
C MET A 357 1.16 8.07 -11.68
N ALA A 358 1.09 8.12 -13.01
CA ALA A 358 2.20 8.57 -13.86
C ALA A 358 2.58 10.05 -13.63
N GLY A 359 1.65 10.88 -13.15
CA GLY A 359 1.92 12.27 -12.74
C GLY A 359 2.52 12.41 -11.34
N ILE A 360 2.20 11.47 -10.43
CA ILE A 360 2.63 11.51 -9.03
C ILE A 360 4.01 10.87 -8.84
N SER A 361 4.29 9.81 -9.58
CA SER A 361 5.46 8.95 -9.34
C SER A 361 6.46 9.01 -10.48
N ARG A 362 7.70 8.64 -10.18
CA ARG A 362 8.80 8.57 -11.15
C ARG A 362 8.48 7.51 -12.20
N TYR A 363 8.27 6.28 -11.77
CA TYR A 363 8.15 5.11 -12.63
C TYR A 363 6.70 4.64 -12.79
N GLY A 364 5.69 5.40 -12.40
CA GLY A 364 4.29 5.00 -12.58
C GLY A 364 3.75 4.07 -11.48
N GLY A 365 2.69 3.34 -11.83
CA GLY A 365 1.85 2.63 -10.86
C GLY A 365 2.45 1.32 -10.31
N ALA A 366 2.03 0.93 -9.10
CA ALA A 366 2.25 -0.38 -8.51
C ALA A 366 0.91 -1.12 -8.35
N GLY A 367 0.62 -2.06 -9.24
CA GLY A 367 -0.63 -2.83 -9.21
C GLY A 367 -0.66 -3.87 -8.10
N SER A 368 -1.86 -4.21 -7.63
CA SER A 368 -2.07 -5.37 -6.79
C SER A 368 -3.37 -6.08 -7.08
N PRO A 369 -3.37 -7.42 -7.11
CA PRO A 369 -4.59 -8.20 -7.23
C PRO A 369 -5.21 -8.51 -5.87
N ASP A 370 -4.59 -8.09 -4.75
CA ASP A 370 -5.14 -8.26 -3.40
C ASP A 370 -4.53 -7.27 -2.39
N ASN A 371 -5.27 -6.87 -1.37
CA ASN A 371 -4.74 -6.00 -0.32
C ASN A 371 -5.19 -6.44 1.06
N HIS A 372 -4.54 -5.92 2.11
CA HIS A 372 -4.75 -6.42 3.48
C HIS A 372 -5.79 -5.58 4.22
N ASP A 373 -6.32 -4.58 3.53
CA ASP A 373 -7.28 -3.59 4.00
C ASP A 373 -8.70 -3.98 3.58
N THR A 374 -8.85 -5.08 2.83
CA THR A 374 -10.15 -5.61 2.43
C THR A 374 -10.62 -6.68 3.42
N GLN A 375 -11.94 -6.78 3.57
CA GLN A 375 -12.58 -7.78 4.44
C GLN A 375 -12.34 -9.24 3.99
N GLY A 376 -11.78 -9.45 2.79
CA GLY A 376 -11.53 -10.77 2.23
C GLY A 376 -10.66 -10.69 0.99
N THR A 377 -9.89 -11.75 0.76
CA THR A 377 -9.08 -11.92 -0.45
C THR A 377 -9.96 -12.09 -1.69
N VAL A 378 -9.38 -11.93 -2.88
CA VAL A 378 -10.07 -12.28 -4.14
C VAL A 378 -10.60 -13.71 -4.07
N ALA A 379 -9.76 -14.65 -3.65
CA ALA A 379 -10.14 -16.06 -3.54
C ALA A 379 -11.32 -16.28 -2.58
N GLN A 380 -11.33 -15.62 -1.42
CA GLN A 380 -12.43 -15.74 -0.45
C GLN A 380 -13.74 -15.17 -1.01
N ASN A 381 -13.69 -14.00 -1.64
CA ASN A 381 -14.87 -13.34 -2.17
C ASN A 381 -15.48 -14.14 -3.33
N ILE A 382 -14.66 -14.63 -4.24
CA ILE A 382 -15.10 -15.52 -5.32
C ILE A 382 -15.63 -16.86 -4.78
N ALA A 383 -14.98 -17.43 -3.75
CA ALA A 383 -15.44 -18.66 -3.14
C ALA A 383 -16.85 -18.53 -2.54
N LYS A 384 -17.20 -17.37 -1.97
CA LYS A 384 -18.56 -17.06 -1.51
C LYS A 384 -19.54 -16.97 -2.69
N MET A 385 -19.15 -16.31 -3.78
CA MET A 385 -19.99 -16.16 -4.97
C MET A 385 -20.28 -17.50 -5.69
N LEU A 386 -19.34 -18.44 -5.63
CA LEU A 386 -19.43 -19.75 -6.29
C LEU A 386 -19.89 -20.86 -5.33
N GLU A 387 -20.54 -20.52 -4.21
CA GLU A 387 -20.94 -21.53 -3.20
C GLU A 387 -21.88 -22.63 -3.73
N HIS A 388 -22.61 -22.35 -4.82
CA HIS A 388 -23.53 -23.30 -5.46
C HIS A 388 -22.86 -24.19 -6.53
N TYR A 389 -21.60 -23.96 -6.86
CA TYR A 389 -20.86 -24.73 -7.87
C TYR A 389 -20.30 -26.03 -7.28
N ALA A 390 -20.06 -27.03 -8.12
CA ALA A 390 -19.34 -28.23 -7.70
C ALA A 390 -17.93 -27.85 -7.21
N PRO A 391 -17.39 -28.51 -6.15
CA PRO A 391 -16.10 -28.11 -5.57
C PRO A 391 -14.95 -28.01 -6.57
N GLU A 392 -14.82 -28.97 -7.48
CA GLU A 392 -13.77 -28.99 -8.51
C GLU A 392 -13.89 -27.81 -9.49
N ASP A 393 -15.10 -27.50 -9.95
CA ASP A 393 -15.36 -26.37 -10.85
C ASP A 393 -15.14 -25.03 -10.13
N LYS A 394 -15.53 -24.96 -8.86
CA LYS A 394 -15.35 -23.79 -7.99
C LYS A 394 -13.87 -23.47 -7.79
N GLU A 395 -13.05 -24.45 -7.41
CA GLU A 395 -11.61 -24.24 -7.17
C GLU A 395 -10.89 -23.81 -8.43
N ARG A 396 -11.22 -24.41 -9.56
CA ARG A 396 -10.67 -24.01 -10.86
C ARG A 396 -11.05 -22.57 -11.21
N ALA A 397 -12.32 -22.20 -11.08
CA ALA A 397 -12.78 -20.85 -11.36
C ALA A 397 -12.11 -19.81 -10.44
N ILE A 398 -11.94 -20.11 -9.14
CA ILE A 398 -11.19 -19.27 -8.20
C ILE A 398 -9.75 -19.06 -8.72
N ALA A 399 -9.08 -20.15 -9.07
CA ALA A 399 -7.69 -20.09 -9.53
C ALA A 399 -7.53 -19.29 -10.83
N ASP A 400 -8.45 -19.45 -11.79
CA ASP A 400 -8.44 -18.73 -13.06
C ASP A 400 -8.74 -17.23 -12.87
N ILE A 401 -9.66 -16.88 -11.97
CA ILE A 401 -9.92 -15.48 -11.57
C ILE A 401 -8.69 -14.85 -10.90
N CYS A 402 -8.05 -15.56 -9.97
CA CYS A 402 -6.85 -15.04 -9.32
C CYS A 402 -5.70 -14.83 -10.33
N VAL A 403 -5.52 -15.73 -11.30
CA VAL A 403 -4.49 -15.54 -12.34
C VAL A 403 -4.80 -14.35 -13.23
N ARG A 404 -6.07 -14.17 -13.61
CA ARG A 404 -6.53 -12.98 -14.36
C ARG A 404 -6.20 -11.68 -13.62
N ASP A 405 -6.59 -11.58 -12.35
CA ASP A 405 -6.43 -10.37 -11.57
C ASP A 405 -4.94 -10.07 -11.30
N TYR A 406 -4.13 -11.11 -11.08
CA TYR A 406 -2.68 -10.97 -11.00
C TYR A 406 -2.07 -10.44 -12.29
N ALA A 407 -2.49 -10.96 -13.46
CA ALA A 407 -2.00 -10.48 -14.73
C ALA A 407 -2.39 -9.02 -14.99
N LEU A 408 -3.63 -8.63 -14.66
CA LEU A 408 -4.07 -7.25 -14.72
C LEU A 408 -3.16 -6.34 -13.87
N ALA A 409 -2.93 -6.72 -12.61
CA ALA A 409 -2.06 -5.97 -11.70
C ALA A 409 -0.60 -5.88 -12.21
N ALA A 410 -0.04 -6.98 -12.71
CA ALA A 410 1.34 -7.06 -13.17
C ALA A 410 1.61 -6.30 -14.48
N LEU A 411 0.61 -6.22 -15.36
CA LEU A 411 0.79 -5.70 -16.71
C LEU A 411 0.29 -4.26 -16.88
N VAL A 412 -0.66 -3.80 -16.07
CA VAL A 412 -1.10 -2.38 -16.08
C VAL A 412 -0.14 -1.48 -15.30
N GLY A 413 0.47 -2.00 -14.22
CA GLY A 413 1.44 -1.27 -13.42
C GLY A 413 2.88 -1.47 -13.91
N ASN A 414 3.77 -0.59 -13.48
CA ASN A 414 5.21 -0.73 -13.65
C ASN A 414 5.80 -1.74 -12.67
N ALA A 415 5.42 -1.54 -11.42
CA ALA A 415 5.60 -2.49 -10.34
C ALA A 415 4.31 -3.26 -10.13
N HIS A 416 4.42 -4.39 -9.43
CA HIS A 416 3.25 -5.00 -8.81
C HIS A 416 3.64 -5.70 -7.52
N TYR A 417 2.65 -5.91 -6.67
CA TYR A 417 2.80 -6.68 -5.47
C TYR A 417 1.66 -7.67 -5.33
N ALA A 418 1.92 -8.77 -4.62
CA ALA A 418 0.87 -9.68 -4.18
C ALA A 418 1.20 -10.19 -2.78
N GLN A 419 0.15 -10.47 -2.02
CA GLN A 419 0.32 -10.98 -0.67
C GLN A 419 0.84 -12.41 -0.64
N MET A 420 1.64 -12.71 0.36
CA MET A 420 2.03 -14.07 0.70
C MET A 420 0.78 -14.93 0.93
N GLY A 421 0.64 -15.96 0.11
CA GLY A 421 -0.53 -16.85 0.08
C GLY A 421 -1.42 -16.65 -1.14
N TYR A 422 -1.25 -15.58 -1.90
CA TYR A 422 -1.95 -15.39 -3.17
C TYR A 422 -1.65 -16.53 -4.15
N GLU A 423 -0.41 -17.04 -4.14
CA GLU A 423 0.04 -18.14 -5.01
C GLU A 423 -0.65 -19.49 -4.73
N VAL A 424 -1.37 -19.60 -3.62
CA VAL A 424 -2.19 -20.76 -3.23
C VAL A 424 -3.66 -20.38 -2.98
N CYS A 425 -4.09 -19.25 -3.53
CA CYS A 425 -5.43 -18.68 -3.38
C CYS A 425 -5.90 -18.67 -1.92
N ALA A 426 -5.06 -18.16 -1.02
CA ALA A 426 -5.40 -18.03 0.39
C ALA A 426 -6.68 -17.20 0.57
N ASP A 427 -7.52 -17.61 1.52
CA ASP A 427 -8.82 -17.00 1.84
C ASP A 427 -8.75 -16.02 3.03
N GLN A 428 -7.54 -15.77 3.52
CA GLN A 428 -7.26 -14.92 4.67
C GLN A 428 -6.23 -13.84 4.29
N ALA A 429 -6.72 -12.61 4.29
CA ALA A 429 -5.95 -11.38 4.36
C ALA A 429 -6.36 -10.67 5.66
N GLY A 430 -5.43 -9.93 6.25
CA GLY A 430 -5.69 -9.21 7.48
C GLY A 430 -4.38 -8.84 8.17
N VAL A 431 -4.44 -7.83 9.01
CA VAL A 431 -3.29 -7.30 9.77
C VAL A 431 -3.52 -7.34 11.28
N PHE A 432 -4.67 -7.82 11.72
CA PHE A 432 -4.98 -7.98 13.13
C PHE A 432 -4.41 -9.30 13.67
N GLU A 433 -4.34 -9.43 15.00
CA GLU A 433 -3.75 -10.62 15.63
C GLU A 433 -4.59 -11.88 15.35
N GLU A 434 -5.89 -11.71 15.32
CA GLU A 434 -6.90 -12.75 15.11
C GLU A 434 -6.94 -13.31 13.67
N ASP A 435 -6.51 -12.54 12.67
CA ASP A 435 -6.70 -12.90 11.26
C ASP A 435 -5.70 -13.93 10.74
N THR A 436 -4.48 -13.92 11.28
CA THR A 436 -3.39 -14.73 10.74
C THR A 436 -2.48 -15.29 11.83
N ASN A 437 -2.14 -16.58 11.71
CA ASN A 437 -1.06 -17.16 12.51
C ASN A 437 -0.20 -18.15 11.71
N PRO A 438 1.05 -18.41 12.16
CA PRO A 438 1.99 -19.25 11.42
C PRO A 438 1.54 -20.71 11.26
N LYS A 439 0.71 -21.21 12.18
CA LYS A 439 0.23 -22.60 12.13
C LYS A 439 -0.79 -22.77 11.00
N GLN A 440 -1.74 -21.84 10.87
CA GLN A 440 -2.70 -21.82 9.77
C GLN A 440 -1.99 -21.70 8.42
N TRP A 441 -1.01 -20.79 8.31
CA TRP A 441 -0.23 -20.64 7.08
C TRP A 441 0.49 -21.92 6.67
N ARG A 442 1.19 -22.58 7.60
CA ARG A 442 1.89 -23.85 7.31
C ARG A 442 0.92 -24.97 6.92
N ALA A 443 -0.26 -25.02 7.54
CA ALA A 443 -1.30 -25.99 7.18
C ALA A 443 -1.83 -25.75 5.76
N LEU A 444 -2.12 -24.48 5.43
CA LEU A 444 -2.56 -24.08 4.10
C LEU A 444 -1.53 -24.43 3.02
N LEU A 445 -0.25 -24.17 3.28
CA LEU A 445 0.82 -24.57 2.35
C LEU A 445 0.91 -26.09 2.20
N ALA A 446 0.86 -26.84 3.30
CA ALA A 446 0.90 -28.30 3.23
C ALA A 446 -0.26 -28.90 2.43
N GLU A 447 -1.43 -28.25 2.47
CA GLU A 447 -2.62 -28.62 1.70
C GLU A 447 -2.48 -28.26 0.22
N ARG A 448 -2.07 -27.02 -0.09
CA ARG A 448 -2.23 -26.43 -1.43
C ARG A 448 -0.95 -26.23 -2.23
N GLU A 449 0.24 -26.46 -1.65
CA GLU A 449 1.51 -26.21 -2.36
C GLU A 449 1.85 -27.33 -3.38
N ALA A 450 1.10 -28.43 -3.39
CA ALA A 450 1.29 -29.47 -4.41
C ALA A 450 1.10 -28.88 -5.83
N PRO A 451 1.99 -29.16 -6.80
CA PRO A 451 1.91 -28.56 -8.14
C PRO A 451 0.60 -28.85 -8.90
N ASP A 452 -0.06 -29.97 -8.58
CA ASP A 452 -1.31 -30.42 -9.19
C ASP A 452 -2.57 -29.94 -8.43
N HIS A 453 -2.41 -29.24 -7.30
CA HIS A 453 -3.56 -28.68 -6.58
C HIS A 453 -4.18 -27.53 -7.40
N PRO A 454 -5.50 -27.51 -7.65
CA PRO A 454 -6.15 -26.52 -8.54
C PRO A 454 -5.95 -25.07 -8.08
N LEU A 455 -5.98 -24.84 -6.76
CA LEU A 455 -5.71 -23.54 -6.14
C LEU A 455 -4.22 -23.14 -6.09
N ASN A 456 -3.29 -24.01 -6.49
CA ASN A 456 -1.89 -23.63 -6.63
C ASN A 456 -1.67 -22.93 -7.96
N ILE A 457 -1.47 -21.62 -7.92
CA ILE A 457 -1.25 -20.80 -9.11
C ILE A 457 0.21 -20.37 -9.26
N SER A 458 1.11 -20.88 -8.42
CA SER A 458 2.52 -20.50 -8.34
C SER A 458 3.25 -20.51 -9.69
N GLU A 459 3.06 -21.56 -10.50
CA GLU A 459 3.70 -21.66 -11.82
C GLU A 459 3.15 -20.60 -12.80
N ARG A 460 1.85 -20.33 -12.76
CA ARG A 460 1.21 -19.30 -13.59
C ARG A 460 1.69 -17.90 -13.22
N LEU A 461 1.85 -17.61 -11.93
CA LEU A 461 2.43 -16.35 -11.45
C LEU A 461 3.89 -16.20 -11.91
N LEU A 462 4.68 -17.26 -11.81
CA LEU A 462 6.07 -17.25 -12.26
C LEU A 462 6.17 -16.93 -13.76
N GLU A 463 5.32 -17.52 -14.60
CA GLU A 463 5.32 -17.23 -16.04
C GLU A 463 4.90 -15.77 -16.34
N ILE A 464 3.91 -15.22 -15.62
CA ILE A 464 3.57 -13.79 -15.73
C ILE A 464 4.76 -12.91 -15.33
N ASN A 465 5.46 -13.24 -14.25
CA ASN A 465 6.63 -12.48 -13.78
C ASN A 465 7.82 -12.57 -14.73
N LYS A 466 8.08 -13.75 -15.33
CA LYS A 466 9.07 -13.93 -16.39
C LYS A 466 8.72 -13.09 -17.62
N PHE A 467 7.45 -13.11 -18.03
CA PHE A 467 6.98 -12.29 -19.14
C PHE A 467 7.20 -10.79 -18.86
N LYS A 468 6.74 -10.30 -17.70
CA LYS A 468 6.96 -8.91 -17.27
C LYS A 468 8.43 -8.51 -17.31
N THR A 469 9.31 -9.37 -16.79
CA THR A 469 10.76 -9.14 -16.80
C THR A 469 11.32 -9.13 -18.23
N SER A 470 10.83 -10.02 -19.10
CA SER A 470 11.28 -10.12 -20.50
C SER A 470 10.96 -8.90 -21.36
N LEU A 471 10.00 -8.06 -20.94
CA LEU A 471 9.71 -6.79 -21.61
C LEU A 471 10.89 -5.80 -21.54
N ASN A 472 11.88 -6.03 -20.65
CA ASN A 472 13.05 -5.16 -20.45
C ASN A 472 12.67 -3.66 -20.31
N ALA A 473 11.54 -3.42 -19.68
CA ALA A 473 10.87 -2.12 -19.60
C ALA A 473 11.14 -1.41 -18.27
N ASP A 474 12.36 -1.60 -17.74
CA ASP A 474 12.83 -1.10 -16.45
C ASP A 474 12.71 0.42 -16.32
N ASN A 475 12.88 1.15 -17.42
CA ASN A 475 12.72 2.60 -17.48
C ASN A 475 11.44 3.04 -18.23
N ALA A 476 10.55 2.13 -18.61
CA ALA A 476 9.30 2.51 -19.26
C ALA A 476 8.27 2.95 -18.20
N ILE A 477 7.26 3.70 -18.59
CA ILE A 477 5.99 3.88 -17.87
C ILE A 477 4.96 3.03 -18.62
N PHE A 478 4.23 2.18 -17.89
CA PHE A 478 3.11 1.42 -18.40
C PHE A 478 1.85 2.25 -18.22
N GLN A 479 1.17 2.55 -19.32
CA GLN A 479 -0.04 3.35 -19.30
C GLN A 479 -1.16 2.61 -20.02
N LEU A 480 -2.21 2.26 -19.28
CA LEU A 480 -3.44 1.74 -19.87
C LEU A 480 -4.10 2.86 -20.69
N GLU A 481 -4.22 2.66 -22.00
CA GLU A 481 -4.76 3.65 -22.94
C GLU A 481 -6.25 3.42 -23.20
N SER A 482 -6.64 2.15 -23.36
CA SER A 482 -8.02 1.78 -23.62
C SER A 482 -8.36 0.39 -23.10
N THR A 483 -9.64 0.20 -22.81
CA THR A 483 -10.24 -1.11 -22.56
C THR A 483 -11.54 -1.21 -23.33
N ALA A 484 -11.76 -2.32 -24.03
CA ALA A 484 -12.98 -2.57 -24.78
C ALA A 484 -13.27 -4.08 -24.90
N PRO A 485 -14.55 -4.49 -24.92
CA PRO A 485 -14.90 -5.83 -25.38
C PRO A 485 -14.39 -6.04 -26.81
N LEU A 486 -13.87 -7.24 -27.11
CA LEU A 486 -13.33 -7.54 -28.44
C LEU A 486 -14.41 -7.52 -29.53
N SER A 487 -15.65 -7.88 -29.17
CA SER A 487 -16.84 -7.72 -29.99
C SER A 487 -18.08 -7.58 -29.11
N GLU A 488 -19.21 -7.14 -29.67
CA GLU A 488 -20.49 -7.11 -28.95
C GLU A 488 -20.83 -8.50 -28.40
N GLY A 489 -21.14 -8.57 -27.11
CA GLY A 489 -21.43 -9.83 -26.40
C GLY A 489 -20.20 -10.71 -26.08
N SER A 490 -18.98 -10.29 -26.42
CA SER A 490 -17.78 -11.04 -26.06
C SER A 490 -17.42 -10.86 -24.59
N ASN A 491 -17.05 -11.96 -23.94
CA ASN A 491 -16.42 -11.93 -22.61
C ASN A 491 -14.93 -11.61 -22.67
N LEU A 492 -14.34 -11.57 -23.86
CA LEU A 492 -12.95 -11.18 -24.02
C LEU A 492 -12.84 -9.65 -24.12
N VAL A 493 -11.97 -9.10 -23.28
CA VAL A 493 -11.66 -7.67 -23.21
C VAL A 493 -10.26 -7.47 -23.74
N LYS A 494 -10.11 -6.54 -24.68
CA LYS A 494 -8.80 -6.05 -25.14
C LYS A 494 -8.44 -4.82 -24.33
N MET A 495 -7.26 -4.86 -23.71
CA MET A 495 -6.64 -3.74 -23.01
C MET A 495 -5.37 -3.35 -23.76
N VAL A 496 -5.25 -2.06 -24.09
CA VAL A 496 -4.09 -1.52 -24.83
C VAL A 496 -3.23 -0.75 -23.84
N ILE A 497 -1.97 -1.15 -23.70
CA ILE A 497 -1.05 -0.58 -22.73
C ILE A 497 0.15 -0.02 -23.48
N SER A 498 0.38 1.30 -23.40
CA SER A 498 1.56 1.92 -23.98
C SER A 498 2.74 1.82 -23.03
N LEU A 499 3.93 1.58 -23.60
CA LEU A 499 5.20 1.61 -22.88
C LEU A 499 5.97 2.84 -23.37
N THR A 500 6.23 3.78 -22.47
CA THR A 500 6.91 5.05 -22.80
C THR A 500 8.14 5.21 -21.92
N ASP A 501 9.32 5.40 -22.49
CA ASP A 501 10.54 5.62 -21.71
C ASP A 501 10.40 6.87 -20.82
N GLN A 502 10.70 6.71 -19.54
CA GLN A 502 10.37 7.67 -18.50
C GLN A 502 11.23 8.94 -18.60
N GLU A 503 12.46 8.83 -19.11
CA GLU A 503 13.41 9.93 -19.20
C GLU A 503 13.31 10.65 -20.55
N THR A 504 13.30 9.89 -21.65
CA THR A 504 13.27 10.42 -23.03
C THR A 504 11.86 10.72 -23.53
N LYS A 505 10.82 10.17 -22.87
CA LYS A 505 9.43 10.21 -23.31
C LYS A 505 9.18 9.52 -24.66
N GLN A 506 10.13 8.72 -25.14
CA GLN A 506 9.99 7.98 -26.39
C GLN A 506 9.06 6.78 -26.20
N HIS A 507 8.15 6.56 -27.15
CA HIS A 507 7.35 5.35 -27.21
C HIS A 507 8.25 4.14 -27.48
N MET A 508 8.20 3.14 -26.59
CA MET A 508 9.01 1.93 -26.67
C MET A 508 8.24 0.78 -27.31
N GLY A 509 6.92 0.76 -27.16
CA GLY A 509 6.06 -0.28 -27.70
C GLY A 509 4.67 -0.26 -27.10
N THR A 510 3.83 -1.17 -27.59
CA THR A 510 2.47 -1.36 -27.12
C THR A 510 2.28 -2.81 -26.73
N LEU A 511 1.62 -3.04 -25.60
CA LEU A 511 1.19 -4.35 -25.13
C LEU A 511 -0.33 -4.46 -25.28
N ASP A 512 -0.75 -5.39 -26.11
CA ASP A 512 -2.15 -5.80 -26.21
C ASP A 512 -2.39 -6.98 -25.26
N LEU A 513 -3.22 -6.73 -24.24
CA LEU A 513 -3.61 -7.71 -23.24
C LEU A 513 -5.06 -8.14 -23.48
N PHE A 514 -5.26 -9.45 -23.68
CA PHE A 514 -6.59 -10.04 -23.84
C PHE A 514 -6.98 -10.77 -22.56
N ILE A 515 -8.06 -10.31 -21.92
CA ILE A 515 -8.57 -10.83 -20.64
C ILE A 515 -9.95 -11.45 -20.84
N ASN A 516 -10.11 -12.68 -20.36
CA ASN A 516 -11.45 -13.23 -20.14
C ASN A 516 -12.08 -12.55 -18.92
N ASN A 517 -13.10 -11.72 -19.13
CA ASN A 517 -13.81 -11.02 -18.07
C ASN A 517 -14.72 -11.95 -17.23
N LYS A 518 -15.04 -13.14 -17.75
CA LYS A 518 -15.90 -14.15 -17.13
C LYS A 518 -15.25 -15.54 -17.17
N PRO A 519 -14.07 -15.72 -16.56
CA PRO A 519 -13.37 -17.02 -16.55
C PRO A 519 -14.20 -18.13 -15.90
N GLU A 520 -15.13 -17.80 -15.00
CA GLU A 520 -16.09 -18.74 -14.41
C GLU A 520 -17.05 -19.37 -15.44
N TRP A 521 -17.19 -18.78 -16.63
CA TRP A 521 -17.98 -19.33 -17.74
C TRP A 521 -17.14 -20.21 -18.68
N GLY A 522 -15.89 -20.48 -18.30
CA GLY A 522 -14.95 -21.26 -19.09
C GLY A 522 -14.19 -20.41 -20.12
N PRO A 523 -13.42 -21.07 -21.00
CA PRO A 523 -12.56 -20.39 -21.96
C PRO A 523 -13.35 -19.51 -22.93
N ALA A 524 -12.92 -18.27 -23.12
CA ALA A 524 -13.43 -17.41 -24.19
C ALA A 524 -12.85 -17.85 -25.54
N GLU A 525 -13.70 -17.94 -26.57
CA GLU A 525 -13.21 -18.18 -27.93
C GLU A 525 -12.57 -16.90 -28.48
N LEU A 526 -11.34 -17.02 -29.00
CA LEU A 526 -10.76 -15.96 -29.80
C LEU A 526 -11.56 -15.86 -31.12
N PRO A 527 -11.80 -14.65 -31.65
CA PRO A 527 -12.30 -14.51 -33.01
C PRO A 527 -11.34 -15.25 -33.95
N ASN A 528 -11.93 -15.94 -34.94
CA ASN A 528 -11.32 -16.86 -35.92
C ASN A 528 -9.80 -16.71 -36.19
N GLU A 529 -9.12 -17.82 -36.48
CA GLU A 529 -7.65 -17.91 -36.65
C GLU A 529 -7.02 -16.82 -37.52
N ASN A 530 -7.73 -16.27 -38.52
CA ASN A 530 -7.23 -15.13 -39.31
C ASN A 530 -7.10 -13.84 -38.49
N THR A 531 -8.00 -13.56 -37.54
CA THR A 531 -7.88 -12.42 -36.62
C THR A 531 -6.75 -12.65 -35.62
N ALA A 532 -6.61 -13.87 -35.10
CA ALA A 532 -5.49 -14.24 -34.24
C ALA A 532 -4.14 -14.19 -34.98
N LEU A 533 -4.08 -14.64 -36.24
CA LEU A 533 -2.90 -14.56 -37.09
C LEU A 533 -2.59 -13.12 -37.50
N THR A 534 -3.59 -12.27 -37.77
CA THR A 534 -3.34 -10.84 -38.03
C THR A 534 -2.80 -10.15 -36.76
N LEU A 535 -3.30 -10.52 -35.57
CA LEU A 535 -2.77 -10.05 -34.28
C LEU A 535 -1.37 -10.65 -33.95
N MET A 536 -1.01 -11.79 -34.53
CA MET A 536 0.24 -12.52 -34.26
C MET A 536 1.35 -12.27 -35.31
N ASP A 537 1.01 -11.97 -36.56
CA ASP A 537 1.99 -11.69 -37.64
C ASP A 537 2.68 -10.32 -37.45
N GLU A 538 2.12 -9.44 -36.63
CA GLU A 538 2.72 -8.13 -36.30
C GLU A 538 3.67 -8.20 -35.07
N THR A 539 3.67 -9.28 -34.28
CA THR A 539 4.36 -9.34 -32.96
C THR A 539 5.27 -10.57 -32.76
N ASN A 540 6.49 -10.36 -32.24
CA ASN A 540 7.56 -11.39 -32.18
C ASN A 540 7.56 -12.29 -30.92
N SER A 541 6.55 -12.22 -30.05
CA SER A 541 6.50 -13.07 -28.84
C SER A 541 5.07 -13.28 -28.34
N VAL A 542 4.66 -14.55 -28.23
CA VAL A 542 3.37 -14.96 -27.64
C VAL A 542 3.62 -16.05 -26.60
N LEU A 543 3.10 -15.85 -25.38
CA LEU A 543 2.90 -16.93 -24.42
C LEU A 543 1.53 -17.58 -24.70
N LYS A 544 1.52 -18.86 -25.09
CA LYS A 544 0.31 -19.68 -25.17
C LYS A 544 0.24 -20.60 -23.95
N THR A 545 -0.77 -20.44 -23.12
CA THR A 545 -1.11 -21.43 -22.08
C THR A 545 -2.15 -22.40 -22.65
N ASP A 546 -1.76 -23.66 -22.89
CA ASP A 546 -2.64 -24.70 -23.44
C ASP A 546 -3.73 -25.12 -22.44
N PHE A 547 -5.00 -24.88 -22.77
CA PHE A 547 -6.15 -25.39 -22.00
C PHE A 547 -7.15 -26.13 -22.91
N LYS A 548 -7.48 -27.37 -22.56
CA LYS A 548 -8.46 -28.19 -23.29
C LYS A 548 -9.90 -27.77 -23.00
N ARG A 549 -10.69 -27.54 -24.06
CA ARG A 549 -12.15 -27.23 -24.05
C ARG A 549 -12.98 -28.22 -23.23
N ARG A 550 -13.87 -27.72 -22.35
CA ARG A 550 -15.08 -28.39 -21.84
C ARG A 550 -16.19 -27.37 -21.55
N THR A 551 -17.44 -27.83 -21.58
CA THR A 551 -18.70 -27.05 -21.65
C THR A 551 -19.07 -26.27 -20.38
N ALA A 552 -19.66 -25.08 -20.57
CA ALA A 552 -20.07 -24.12 -19.52
C ALA A 552 -21.46 -24.43 -18.88
N PRO A 553 -21.72 -23.99 -17.63
CA PRO A 553 -23.04 -24.02 -16.98
C PRO A 553 -23.92 -22.77 -17.26
N ASP A 554 -25.21 -22.84 -16.87
CA ASP A 554 -26.32 -21.92 -17.22
C ASP A 554 -26.22 -20.50 -16.59
N GLU A 555 -26.57 -19.47 -17.38
CA GLU A 555 -26.17 -18.05 -17.30
C GLU A 555 -27.11 -17.17 -16.43
N LYS A 556 -28.34 -17.62 -16.12
CA LYS A 556 -29.44 -16.73 -15.69
C LYS A 556 -29.47 -16.30 -14.22
N THR A 557 -28.68 -16.92 -13.34
CA THR A 557 -28.75 -16.64 -11.87
C THR A 557 -27.75 -15.56 -11.42
N PHE A 558 -26.76 -15.22 -12.26
CA PHE A 558 -25.53 -14.54 -11.82
C PHE A 558 -25.57 -13.00 -11.82
N ILE A 559 -26.35 -12.37 -12.71
CA ILE A 559 -26.32 -10.92 -12.94
C ILE A 559 -26.77 -10.09 -11.71
N ARG A 560 -27.56 -10.66 -10.80
CA ARG A 560 -28.08 -9.92 -9.62
C ARG A 560 -27.11 -9.83 -8.45
N SER A 561 -26.11 -10.72 -8.35
CA SER A 561 -25.20 -10.77 -7.19
C SER A 561 -23.95 -9.90 -7.39
N TRP A 562 -23.57 -9.62 -8.63
CA TRP A 562 -22.33 -8.91 -8.98
C TRP A 562 -22.38 -7.39 -8.71
N GLN A 563 -23.55 -6.76 -8.88
CA GLN A 563 -23.71 -5.31 -8.67
C GLN A 563 -23.74 -4.90 -7.18
N ALA A 564 -24.05 -5.81 -6.27
CA ALA A 564 -24.22 -5.50 -4.83
C ALA A 564 -22.90 -5.39 -4.05
N ILE A 565 -21.77 -5.87 -4.60
CA ILE A 565 -20.48 -5.91 -3.89
C ILE A 565 -19.62 -4.68 -4.21
N TYR A 566 -19.78 -4.09 -5.40
CA TYR A 566 -19.00 -2.93 -5.84
C TYR A 566 -19.73 -1.59 -5.70
N ASN A 567 -20.99 -1.60 -5.28
CA ASN A 567 -21.72 -0.39 -4.92
C ASN A 567 -22.73 -0.73 -3.80
N PRO A 568 -22.44 -0.42 -2.52
CA PRO A 568 -23.31 -0.78 -1.41
C PRO A 568 -24.60 0.05 -1.37
N ASP A 569 -24.79 1.01 -2.27
CA ASP A 569 -26.03 1.76 -2.42
C ASP A 569 -26.95 1.08 -3.47
N PRO A 570 -28.03 0.37 -3.04
CA PRO A 570 -28.98 -0.26 -3.94
C PRO A 570 -29.78 0.74 -4.81
N ASP A 571 -29.70 2.05 -4.54
CA ASP A 571 -30.45 3.10 -5.25
C ASP A 571 -29.62 3.89 -6.29
N TYR A 572 -28.35 3.54 -6.51
CA TYR A 572 -27.48 4.26 -7.45
C TYR A 572 -27.79 3.92 -8.92
N ILE A 573 -28.49 4.85 -9.62
CA ILE A 573 -28.67 4.82 -11.07
C ILE A 573 -27.70 5.81 -11.73
N PRO A 574 -26.68 5.34 -12.50
CA PRO A 574 -25.79 6.26 -13.20
C PRO A 574 -26.57 7.01 -14.29
N LYS A 575 -26.50 8.35 -14.25
CA LYS A 575 -27.07 9.18 -15.32
C LYS A 575 -26.17 9.12 -16.57
N PRO A 576 -26.73 9.01 -17.78
CA PRO A 576 -25.95 9.05 -19.01
C PRO A 576 -25.36 10.46 -19.21
N ARG A 577 -24.07 10.53 -19.57
CA ARG A 577 -23.45 11.78 -20.04
C ARG A 577 -23.47 11.84 -21.57
N PRO A 578 -23.59 13.05 -22.16
CA PRO A 578 -23.78 13.23 -23.58
C PRO A 578 -22.48 13.24 -24.39
N ASP A 579 -22.56 12.56 -25.53
CA ASP A 579 -21.87 12.65 -26.82
C ASP A 579 -20.76 13.70 -27.10
N LYS A 580 -19.71 13.17 -27.75
CA LYS A 580 -18.82 13.71 -28.80
C LYS A 580 -17.66 14.62 -28.41
N ILE A 581 -16.44 14.07 -28.58
CA ILE A 581 -15.29 14.77 -29.17
C ILE A 581 -14.55 13.79 -30.10
N ARG A 582 -14.27 14.21 -31.35
CA ARG A 582 -13.40 13.52 -32.31
C ARG A 582 -12.09 14.30 -32.40
N TYR A 583 -10.94 13.61 -32.36
CA TYR A 583 -9.69 14.10 -32.94
C TYR A 583 -9.01 12.97 -33.72
N VAL A 584 -8.46 13.35 -34.88
CA VAL A 584 -7.60 12.55 -35.76
C VAL A 584 -6.19 13.08 -35.58
N VAL A 585 -5.22 12.19 -35.39
CA VAL A 585 -3.79 12.50 -35.58
C VAL A 585 -3.15 11.30 -36.27
N GLU A 586 -2.69 11.51 -37.50
CA GLU A 586 -1.69 10.68 -38.18
C GLU A 586 -0.30 11.18 -37.80
N GLN A 587 0.66 10.30 -37.49
CA GLN A 587 1.91 10.17 -38.25
C GLN A 587 2.93 9.17 -37.68
N GLU A 588 3.63 8.58 -38.66
CA GLU A 588 5.03 8.11 -38.73
C GLU A 588 5.51 6.87 -37.96
N GLN A 589 5.79 5.83 -38.76
CA GLN A 589 6.42 4.58 -38.38
C GLN A 589 7.91 4.76 -38.08
N THR A 590 8.32 4.32 -36.89
CA THR A 590 9.66 3.81 -36.61
C THR A 590 9.48 2.40 -36.02
N PRO A 591 10.43 1.46 -36.17
CA PRO A 591 10.19 0.06 -35.82
C PRO A 591 10.02 -0.09 -34.31
N SER A 592 8.78 -0.36 -33.87
CA SER A 592 8.38 -0.63 -32.49
C SER A 592 8.56 -2.11 -32.13
N MET A 593 8.77 -2.39 -30.85
CA MET A 593 8.69 -3.73 -30.30
C MET A 593 7.21 -3.99 -29.94
N GLU A 594 6.57 -4.93 -30.61
CA GLU A 594 5.18 -5.31 -30.32
C GLU A 594 5.13 -6.70 -29.68
N ALA A 595 4.39 -6.83 -28.56
CA ALA A 595 4.23 -8.06 -27.82
C ALA A 595 2.75 -8.29 -27.46
N VAL A 596 2.27 -9.53 -27.60
CA VAL A 596 0.90 -9.93 -27.26
C VAL A 596 0.93 -10.93 -26.12
N PHE A 597 0.15 -10.67 -25.06
CA PHE A 597 0.00 -11.57 -23.92
C PHE A 597 -1.44 -12.04 -23.79
N GLN A 598 -1.62 -13.36 -23.65
CA GLN A 598 -2.92 -13.99 -23.50
C GLN A 598 -3.03 -14.67 -22.13
N VAL A 599 -4.05 -14.29 -21.36
CA VAL A 599 -4.46 -15.00 -20.14
C VAL A 599 -5.82 -15.62 -20.44
N ALA A 600 -5.82 -16.92 -20.74
CA ALA A 600 -7.01 -17.68 -21.12
C ALA A 600 -7.91 -17.99 -19.92
#